data_AF-A0A1H3CLZ7-F1
#
_entry.id   AF-A0A1H3CLZ7-F1
#
_cell.length_a   1.000
_cell.length_b   1.000
_cell.length_c   1.000
_cell.angle_alpha   90.00
_cell.angle_beta   90.00
_cell.angle_gamma   90.00
#
_symmetry.space_group_name_H-M   'P 1'
#
loop_
_entity.id
_entity.type
_entity.pdbx_description
1 polymer ?
#
loop_
_entity_poly.entity_id
_entity_poly.type
_entity_poly.pdbx_seq_one_letter_code
_entity_poly.pdbx_strand_id
1 'polypeptide(L)'
;MHNRLTKRASGWLAGAVLLSALLGTSSTSTAAIHGQLGTDNSDCLRCHRMETLAYRDPQSGELVDLHVNGEQFGHSAHAEVPCIDCHQGDFGQYPHPAAALAQRLDCVGCHEDQPDAHERAYRFQTIEQEFARSIHATSDSPKVKGFNCHHCHDPHTFRNSAIGQPIAEIVRSDNQLCLSCHSKIREPYSTAHLWLPKRDKHWQAVRCLECHTPLTDLGQPVSHQLLAGKDSNFDCVNCHSQEQRLLQRLYQYRSATDLENSGWLSKAILNQSYVVGMSRSPLLDALGLGVMGLTLCVLIAHGWGRYRAYRRFRQHQLEQ
;
A
#
# COMPACT_ATOMS: atom_id res chain seq x y z
N MET A 1 -123.12 -20.44 -7.85
CA MET A 1 -122.43 -19.38 -8.62
C MET A 1 -120.93 -19.63 -8.41
N HIS A 2 -120.28 -20.45 -9.24
CA HIS A 2 -119.44 -20.03 -10.40
C HIS A 2 -118.55 -18.81 -10.08
N ASN A 3 -117.24 -18.76 -10.28
CA ASN A 3 -116.21 -19.65 -10.83
C ASN A 3 -114.85 -18.88 -10.70
N ARG A 4 -113.73 -19.56 -11.00
CA ARG A 4 -112.34 -19.08 -11.27
C ARG A 4 -111.41 -19.16 -10.04
N LEU A 5 -110.52 -20.16 -9.86
CA LEU A 5 -109.35 -20.60 -10.68
C LEU A 5 -108.49 -19.39 -11.10
N THR A 6 -107.22 -19.25 -10.71
CA THR A 6 -106.11 -20.17 -11.01
C THR A 6 -104.85 -19.94 -10.16
N LYS A 7 -104.06 -21.02 -10.10
CA LYS A 7 -102.71 -21.27 -9.57
C LYS A 7 -101.62 -20.23 -9.90
N ARG A 8 -100.66 -20.05 -8.97
CA ARG A 8 -99.20 -19.89 -9.18
C ARG A 8 -98.49 -20.19 -7.85
N ALA A 9 -97.80 -21.34 -7.73
CA ALA A 9 -96.41 -21.59 -8.11
C ALA A 9 -95.43 -21.28 -6.96
N SER A 10 -95.05 -22.38 -6.30
CA SER A 10 -93.83 -22.67 -5.55
C SER A 10 -92.61 -21.76 -5.79
N GLY A 11 -92.02 -21.29 -4.69
CA GLY A 11 -90.67 -20.75 -4.62
C GLY A 11 -90.09 -20.99 -3.24
N TRP A 12 -89.31 -22.06 -3.10
CA TRP A 12 -88.40 -22.26 -1.98
C TRP A 12 -87.26 -21.25 -2.12
N LEU A 13 -87.06 -20.37 -1.13
CA LEU A 13 -85.81 -19.61 -1.01
C LEU A 13 -85.33 -19.68 0.44
N ALA A 14 -84.19 -20.37 0.56
CA ALA A 14 -83.34 -20.48 1.71
C ALA A 14 -82.94 -19.09 2.24
N GLY A 15 -83.32 -18.80 3.49
CA GLY A 15 -82.70 -17.74 4.28
C GLY A 15 -81.52 -18.32 5.04
N ALA A 16 -80.37 -18.42 4.38
CA ALA A 16 -79.12 -18.82 5.01
C ALA A 16 -78.71 -17.77 6.05
N VAL A 17 -78.58 -18.25 7.28
CA VAL A 17 -78.10 -17.57 8.47
C VAL A 17 -76.66 -17.11 8.28
N LEU A 18 -76.44 -15.81 8.52
CA LEU A 18 -75.23 -15.18 9.08
C LEU A 18 -73.93 -16.00 9.03
N LEU A 19 -73.05 -15.68 8.07
CA LEU A 19 -71.64 -16.01 8.17
C LEU A 19 -70.78 -14.79 7.78
N SER A 20 -70.08 -14.27 8.78
CA SER A 20 -68.72 -13.71 8.66
C SER A 20 -68.54 -12.36 7.97
N ALA A 21 -68.98 -11.30 8.64
CA ALA A 21 -68.32 -10.00 8.58
C ALA A 21 -67.03 -10.04 9.41
N LEU A 22 -65.91 -10.44 8.79
CA LEU A 22 -64.54 -10.33 9.32
C LEU A 22 -63.53 -10.41 8.15
N LEU A 23 -63.72 -9.57 7.14
CA LEU A 23 -62.61 -9.22 6.23
C LEU A 23 -61.88 -8.02 6.83
N GLY A 24 -61.17 -8.28 7.94
CA GLY A 24 -60.09 -7.40 8.36
C GLY A 24 -58.98 -7.54 7.34
N THR A 25 -58.81 -6.53 6.49
CA THR A 25 -57.64 -6.42 5.63
C THR A 25 -56.43 -6.21 6.51
N SER A 26 -55.74 -7.30 6.85
CA SER A 26 -54.42 -7.24 7.48
C SER A 26 -53.44 -6.67 6.47
N SER A 27 -53.37 -5.34 6.39
CA SER A 27 -52.25 -4.65 5.76
C SER A 27 -51.00 -5.00 6.55
N THR A 28 -50.25 -6.00 6.10
CA THR A 28 -48.88 -6.24 6.54
C THR A 28 -48.03 -5.07 6.06
N SER A 29 -48.11 -3.94 6.76
CA SER A 29 -47.06 -2.93 6.71
C SER A 29 -45.82 -3.58 7.29
N THR A 30 -44.93 -4.03 6.41
CA THR A 30 -43.52 -4.22 6.78
C THR A 30 -43.02 -2.86 7.24
N ALA A 31 -43.08 -2.62 8.55
CA ALA A 31 -42.46 -1.45 9.16
C ALA A 31 -40.95 -1.58 8.92
N ALA A 32 -40.46 -0.91 7.88
CA ALA A 32 -39.03 -0.77 7.68
C ALA A 32 -38.49 -0.02 8.89
N ILE A 33 -37.51 -0.63 9.57
CA ILE A 33 -36.81 -0.01 10.69
C ILE A 33 -36.02 1.16 10.11
N HIS A 34 -36.59 2.36 10.23
CA HIS A 34 -35.89 3.59 9.90
C HIS A 34 -35.25 4.12 11.18
N GLY A 35 -33.96 4.46 11.12
CA GLY A 35 -33.22 4.95 12.27
C GLY A 35 -32.06 5.85 11.87
N GLN A 36 -31.74 6.79 12.76
CA GLN A 36 -30.51 7.55 12.70
C GLN A 36 -29.45 6.80 13.52
N LEU A 37 -28.34 6.46 12.90
CA LEU A 37 -27.11 5.99 13.52
C LEU A 37 -26.35 7.18 14.12
N GLY A 38 -25.58 6.93 15.17
CA GLY A 38 -24.61 7.91 15.63
C GLY A 38 -23.48 8.09 14.61
N THR A 39 -22.61 9.06 14.90
CA THR A 39 -21.53 9.48 14.01
C THR A 39 -20.21 8.74 14.25
N ASP A 40 -20.17 7.87 15.25
CA ASP A 40 -18.96 7.18 15.70
C ASP A 40 -18.70 5.91 14.88
N ASN A 41 -17.43 5.57 14.68
CA ASN A 41 -17.00 4.36 13.95
C ASN A 41 -17.65 3.09 14.50
N SER A 42 -17.84 3.01 15.82
CA SER A 42 -18.49 1.87 16.46
C SER A 42 -19.91 1.63 15.96
N ASP A 43 -20.66 2.68 15.61
CA ASP A 43 -22.04 2.54 15.14
C ASP A 43 -22.10 1.93 13.74
N CYS A 44 -21.23 2.38 12.84
CA CYS A 44 -21.09 1.79 11.50
C CYS A 44 -20.60 0.33 11.59
N LEU A 45 -19.61 0.07 12.43
CA LEU A 45 -19.00 -1.25 12.59
C LEU A 45 -19.94 -2.27 13.24
N ARG A 46 -21.07 -1.88 13.85
CA ARG A 46 -22.09 -2.84 14.34
C ARG A 46 -22.55 -3.79 13.24
N CYS A 47 -22.71 -3.26 12.03
CA CYS A 47 -23.09 -4.03 10.84
C CYS A 47 -21.87 -4.33 9.97
N HIS A 48 -21.01 -3.34 9.71
CA HIS A 48 -19.91 -3.46 8.75
C HIS A 48 -18.78 -4.40 9.18
N ARG A 49 -18.69 -4.80 10.46
CA ARG A 49 -17.70 -5.81 10.91
C ARG A 49 -18.04 -7.26 10.52
N MET A 50 -19.20 -7.51 9.94
CA MET A 50 -19.61 -8.87 9.58
C MET A 50 -18.95 -9.28 8.27
N GLU A 51 -18.14 -10.35 8.28
CA GLU A 51 -17.44 -10.87 7.08
C GLU A 51 -18.37 -11.24 5.92
N THR A 52 -19.65 -11.52 6.22
CA THR A 52 -20.65 -11.88 5.21
C THR A 52 -21.48 -10.69 4.73
N LEU A 53 -21.19 -9.47 5.19
CA LEU A 53 -21.95 -8.29 4.77
C LEU A 53 -21.56 -7.90 3.35
N ALA A 54 -22.48 -8.15 2.42
CA ALA A 54 -22.35 -7.76 1.03
C ALA A 54 -23.74 -7.45 0.47
N TYR A 55 -23.77 -6.67 -0.62
CA TYR A 55 -24.98 -6.54 -1.43
C TYR A 55 -24.71 -6.97 -2.87
N ARG A 56 -25.76 -7.35 -3.59
CA ARG A 56 -25.66 -7.60 -5.03
C ARG A 56 -25.99 -6.31 -5.77
N ASP A 57 -25.04 -5.78 -6.52
CA ASP A 57 -25.27 -4.61 -7.37
C ASP A 57 -26.36 -4.94 -8.42
N PRO A 58 -27.49 -4.22 -8.44
CA PRO A 58 -28.55 -4.45 -9.41
C PRO A 58 -28.13 -4.23 -10.87
N GLN A 59 -27.10 -3.42 -11.13
CA GLN A 59 -26.65 -3.09 -12.49
C GLN A 59 -25.67 -4.13 -13.05
N SER A 60 -24.61 -4.43 -12.30
CA SER A 60 -23.59 -5.39 -12.72
C SER A 60 -23.93 -6.84 -12.36
N GLY A 61 -24.77 -7.04 -11.36
CA GLY A 61 -25.02 -8.35 -10.75
C GLY A 61 -23.87 -8.84 -9.86
N GLU A 62 -22.80 -8.07 -9.69
CA GLU A 62 -21.66 -8.43 -8.85
C GLU A 62 -22.01 -8.35 -7.36
N LEU A 63 -21.33 -9.16 -6.54
CA LEU A 63 -21.39 -9.04 -5.09
C LEU A 63 -20.37 -7.99 -4.65
N VAL A 64 -20.87 -6.90 -4.07
CA VAL A 64 -20.05 -5.85 -3.48
C VAL A 64 -19.91 -6.14 -2.00
N ASP A 65 -18.69 -6.44 -1.59
CA ASP A 65 -18.32 -6.63 -0.20
C ASP A 65 -18.38 -5.28 0.55
N LEU A 66 -19.03 -5.28 1.71
CA LEU A 66 -19.17 -4.12 2.59
C LEU A 66 -18.48 -4.36 3.94
N HIS A 67 -17.81 -5.50 4.10
CA HIS A 67 -17.10 -5.85 5.31
C HIS A 67 -15.88 -4.94 5.54
N VAL A 68 -15.76 -4.47 6.78
CA VAL A 68 -14.59 -3.76 7.30
C VAL A 68 -14.06 -4.53 8.51
N ASN A 69 -12.82 -5.00 8.41
CA ASN A 69 -12.16 -5.65 9.54
C ASN A 69 -11.77 -4.59 10.58
N GLY A 70 -12.47 -4.56 11.72
CA GLY A 70 -12.27 -3.55 12.75
C GLY A 70 -10.87 -3.55 13.38
N GLU A 71 -10.20 -4.70 13.46
CA GLU A 71 -8.83 -4.80 13.96
C GLU A 71 -7.84 -4.17 12.98
N GLN A 72 -7.95 -4.47 11.68
CA GLN A 72 -7.10 -3.88 10.65
C GLN A 72 -7.35 -2.37 10.53
N PHE A 73 -8.62 -1.95 10.59
CA PHE A 73 -9.00 -0.55 10.63
C PHE A 73 -8.36 0.21 11.80
N GLY A 74 -8.40 -0.37 13.00
CA GLY A 74 -7.77 0.20 14.19
C GLY A 74 -6.25 0.38 14.09
N HIS A 75 -5.58 -0.30 13.15
CA HIS A 75 -4.15 -0.16 12.89
C HIS A 75 -3.83 0.63 11.61
N SER A 76 -4.84 1.12 10.90
CA SER A 76 -4.69 1.89 9.66
C SER A 76 -4.25 3.33 9.95
N ALA A 77 -3.79 4.02 8.90
CA ALA A 77 -3.47 5.45 8.97
C ALA A 77 -4.70 6.34 9.27
N HIS A 78 -5.92 5.82 9.09
CA HIS A 78 -7.18 6.53 9.29
C HIS A 78 -8.00 6.00 10.47
N ALA A 79 -7.40 5.22 11.38
CA ALA A 79 -8.11 4.58 12.50
C ALA A 79 -8.93 5.57 13.36
N GLU A 80 -8.43 6.80 13.50
CA GLU A 80 -9.04 7.87 14.28
C GLU A 80 -9.99 8.76 13.46
N VAL A 81 -10.11 8.55 12.14
CA VAL A 81 -11.02 9.30 11.28
C VAL A 81 -12.42 8.70 11.39
N PRO A 82 -13.45 9.50 11.75
CA PRO A 82 -14.84 9.07 11.70
C PRO A 82 -15.25 8.59 10.29
N CYS A 83 -15.98 7.48 10.20
CA CYS A 83 -16.42 6.89 8.93
C CYS A 83 -17.15 7.93 8.08
N ILE A 84 -18.02 8.73 8.70
CA ILE A 84 -18.87 9.72 8.03
C ILE A 84 -18.11 10.94 7.49
N ASP A 85 -16.88 11.19 7.95
CA ASP A 85 -16.06 12.29 7.44
C ASP A 85 -15.60 11.99 6.01
N CYS A 86 -15.34 10.71 5.74
CA CYS A 86 -15.09 10.20 4.39
C CYS A 86 -16.41 9.79 3.70
N HIS A 87 -17.34 9.14 4.40
CA HIS A 87 -18.64 8.66 3.91
C HIS A 87 -19.78 9.67 4.07
N GLN A 88 -19.75 10.74 3.28
CA GLN A 88 -20.67 11.89 3.32
C GLN A 88 -22.03 11.64 2.64
N GLY A 89 -22.31 10.42 2.16
CA GLY A 89 -23.58 10.06 1.49
C GLY A 89 -24.79 9.92 2.42
N ASP A 90 -24.81 10.62 3.56
CA ASP A 90 -25.84 10.51 4.60
C ASP A 90 -26.00 9.08 5.15
N PHE A 91 -24.85 8.40 5.33
CA PHE A 91 -24.77 7.06 5.91
C PHE A 91 -25.19 7.00 7.39
N GLY A 92 -25.44 8.15 8.01
CA GLY A 92 -26.10 8.21 9.33
C GLY A 92 -27.54 7.71 9.29
N GLN A 93 -28.20 7.63 8.13
CA GLN A 93 -29.55 7.09 8.01
C GLN A 93 -29.53 5.60 7.67
N TYR A 94 -30.39 4.82 8.33
CA TYR A 94 -30.64 3.41 7.99
C TYR A 94 -32.12 3.19 7.65
N PRO A 95 -32.45 2.44 6.56
CA PRO A 95 -31.53 1.99 5.51
C PRO A 95 -30.83 3.14 4.81
N HIS A 96 -29.56 2.96 4.41
CA HIS A 96 -28.81 4.02 3.74
C HIS A 96 -29.54 4.51 2.47
N PRO A 97 -29.59 5.82 2.21
CA PRO A 97 -30.32 6.35 1.07
C PRO A 97 -29.66 5.92 -0.24
N ALA A 98 -30.44 5.73 -1.31
CA ALA A 98 -29.91 5.31 -2.61
C ALA A 98 -28.88 6.29 -3.19
N ALA A 99 -28.96 7.57 -2.82
CA ALA A 99 -27.98 8.59 -3.20
C ALA A 99 -26.57 8.30 -2.66
N ALA A 100 -26.44 7.53 -1.58
CA ALA A 100 -25.17 7.13 -1.00
C ALA A 100 -24.31 6.30 -1.98
N LEU A 101 -24.94 5.59 -2.91
CA LEU A 101 -24.24 4.82 -3.96
C LEU A 101 -23.49 5.70 -4.97
N ALA A 102 -23.86 6.97 -5.09
CA ALA A 102 -23.22 7.90 -6.01
C ALA A 102 -22.03 8.63 -5.38
N GLN A 103 -21.66 8.28 -4.14
CA GLN A 103 -20.60 8.96 -3.42
C GLN A 103 -19.26 8.84 -4.16
N ARG A 104 -18.53 9.96 -4.19
CA ARG A 104 -17.09 9.99 -4.52
C ARG A 104 -16.33 10.37 -3.27
N LEU A 105 -15.25 9.62 -2.99
CA LEU A 105 -14.35 9.91 -1.88
C LEU A 105 -13.28 10.87 -2.37
N ASP A 106 -13.05 11.96 -1.64
CA ASP A 106 -11.95 12.88 -1.87
C ASP A 106 -10.85 12.65 -0.84
N CYS A 107 -9.61 12.53 -1.33
CA CYS A 107 -8.42 12.38 -0.51
C CYS A 107 -7.66 13.70 -0.42
N VAL A 108 -7.70 14.52 -1.47
CA VAL A 108 -6.79 15.67 -1.61
C VAL A 108 -7.20 16.79 -0.67
N GLY A 109 -8.50 17.11 -0.55
CA GLY A 109 -8.98 18.18 0.33
C GLY A 109 -8.46 18.04 1.75
N CYS A 110 -8.81 16.94 2.42
CA CYS A 110 -8.38 16.71 3.81
C CYS A 110 -6.86 16.62 3.99
N HIS A 111 -6.12 16.07 3.01
CA HIS A 111 -4.66 15.95 3.12
C HIS A 111 -3.93 17.27 2.86
N GLU A 112 -4.49 18.16 2.05
CA GLU A 112 -3.95 19.50 1.78
C GLU A 112 -4.37 20.54 2.84
N ASP A 113 -5.48 20.32 3.53
CA ASP A 113 -5.97 21.18 4.61
C ASP A 113 -5.21 20.98 5.95
N GLN A 114 -4.31 19.99 6.03
CA GLN A 114 -3.54 19.76 7.26
C GLN A 114 -2.46 20.83 7.44
N PRO A 115 -2.21 21.33 8.67
CA PRO A 115 -1.27 22.43 8.90
C PRO A 115 0.14 22.18 8.38
N ASP A 116 0.61 20.93 8.44
CA ASP A 116 1.93 20.49 8.01
C ASP A 116 1.97 20.08 6.53
N ALA A 117 0.87 20.20 5.76
CA ALA A 117 0.83 19.81 4.35
C ALA A 117 1.97 20.44 3.55
N HIS A 118 2.34 21.69 3.86
CA HIS A 118 3.44 22.41 3.20
C HIS A 118 4.85 21.95 3.58
N GLU A 119 5.00 21.21 4.66
CA GLU A 119 6.28 20.71 5.17
C GLU A 119 6.54 19.25 4.78
N ARG A 120 5.50 18.54 4.32
CA ARG A 120 5.60 17.15 3.88
C ARG A 120 6.38 17.04 2.58
N ALA A 121 7.23 16.02 2.51
CA ALA A 121 7.85 15.61 1.25
C ALA A 121 6.80 15.18 0.22
N TYR A 122 5.69 14.60 0.67
CA TYR A 122 4.56 14.16 -0.15
C TYR A 122 3.40 15.16 -0.08
N ARG A 123 3.16 15.89 -1.18
CA ARG A 123 1.94 16.71 -1.37
C ARG A 123 0.89 15.90 -2.12
N PHE A 124 -0.32 15.82 -1.57
CA PHE A 124 -1.41 15.06 -2.18
C PHE A 124 -1.88 15.65 -3.50
N GLN A 125 -1.80 16.96 -3.66
CA GLN A 125 -2.06 17.61 -4.93
C GLN A 125 -1.05 17.20 -6.01
N THR A 126 0.24 17.06 -5.65
CA THR A 126 1.27 16.56 -6.58
C THR A 126 1.03 15.08 -6.89
N ILE A 127 0.70 14.28 -5.87
CA ILE A 127 0.36 12.86 -6.02
C ILE A 127 -0.80 12.67 -7.00
N GLU A 128 -1.85 13.47 -6.90
CA GLU A 128 -2.99 13.41 -7.81
C GLU A 128 -2.57 13.67 -9.27
N GLN A 129 -1.72 14.69 -9.50
CA GLN A 129 -1.20 15.01 -10.83
C GLN A 129 -0.27 13.94 -11.41
N GLU A 130 0.51 13.27 -10.55
CA GLU A 130 1.33 12.14 -10.93
C GLU A 130 0.48 10.90 -11.26
N PHE A 131 -0.49 10.60 -10.40
CA PHE A 131 -1.42 9.48 -10.59
C PHE A 131 -2.23 9.63 -11.88
N ALA A 132 -2.69 10.84 -12.20
CA ALA A 132 -3.42 11.13 -13.45
C ALA A 132 -2.60 10.80 -14.71
N ARG A 133 -1.27 10.77 -14.61
CA ARG A 133 -0.34 10.38 -15.69
C ARG A 133 0.09 8.92 -15.63
N SER A 134 -0.36 8.17 -14.62
CA SER A 134 -0.02 6.76 -14.45
C SER A 134 -0.73 5.88 -15.48
N ILE A 135 -0.17 4.70 -15.74
CA ILE A 135 -0.78 3.69 -16.61
C ILE A 135 -2.15 3.23 -16.09
N HIS A 136 -2.37 3.24 -14.77
CA HIS A 136 -3.65 2.86 -14.18
C HIS A 136 -4.75 3.92 -14.38
N ALA A 137 -4.40 5.20 -14.48
CA ALA A 137 -5.35 6.26 -14.78
C ALA A 137 -5.59 6.45 -16.29
N THR A 138 -4.57 6.16 -17.12
CA THR A 138 -4.58 6.45 -18.56
C THR A 138 -4.95 5.27 -19.45
N SER A 139 -4.91 4.04 -18.93
CA SER A 139 -5.26 2.85 -19.71
C SER A 139 -6.77 2.78 -19.97
N ASP A 140 -7.10 2.35 -21.19
CA ASP A 140 -8.44 2.04 -21.67
C ASP A 140 -8.91 0.62 -21.31
N SER A 141 -8.10 -0.14 -20.57
CA SER A 141 -8.45 -1.51 -20.19
C SER A 141 -9.71 -1.53 -19.32
N PRO A 142 -10.71 -2.37 -19.63
CA PRO A 142 -11.89 -2.50 -18.79
C PRO A 142 -11.59 -2.87 -17.33
N LYS A 143 -10.44 -3.51 -17.07
CA LYS A 143 -10.01 -3.94 -15.73
C LYS A 143 -9.61 -2.80 -14.79
N VAL A 144 -9.29 -1.63 -15.34
CA VAL A 144 -8.91 -0.44 -14.55
C VAL A 144 -9.95 0.67 -14.70
N LYS A 145 -11.13 0.35 -15.23
CA LYS A 145 -12.23 1.31 -15.32
C LYS A 145 -12.62 1.75 -13.90
N GLY A 146 -12.56 3.05 -13.62
CA GLY A 146 -12.85 3.60 -12.30
C GLY A 146 -11.72 3.47 -11.28
N PHE A 147 -10.53 3.03 -11.70
CA PHE A 147 -9.35 2.94 -10.85
C PHE A 147 -8.97 4.30 -10.29
N ASN A 148 -8.60 4.33 -9.01
CA ASN A 148 -8.31 5.55 -8.25
C ASN A 148 -7.34 5.23 -7.10
N CYS A 149 -7.10 6.20 -6.22
CA CYS A 149 -6.15 6.09 -5.10
C CYS A 149 -6.38 4.87 -4.19
N HIS A 150 -7.64 4.54 -3.86
CA HIS A 150 -7.93 3.48 -2.87
C HIS A 150 -7.82 2.06 -3.42
N HIS A 151 -7.62 1.90 -4.74
CA HIS A 151 -7.31 0.60 -5.32
C HIS A 151 -5.88 0.14 -5.00
N CYS A 152 -5.00 1.08 -4.64
CA CYS A 152 -3.67 0.78 -4.09
C CYS A 152 -3.62 1.04 -2.58
N HIS A 153 -4.30 2.08 -2.10
CA HIS A 153 -4.29 2.52 -0.71
C HIS A 153 -5.68 2.39 -0.09
N ASP A 154 -6.08 1.17 0.28
CA ASP A 154 -7.35 0.97 0.98
C ASP A 154 -7.35 1.77 2.30
N PRO A 155 -8.20 2.80 2.44
CA PRO A 155 -8.17 3.67 3.62
C PRO A 155 -8.50 2.93 4.91
N HIS A 156 -9.14 1.75 4.83
CA HIS A 156 -9.47 0.94 5.99
C HIS A 156 -8.34 0.04 6.47
N THR A 157 -7.27 -0.14 5.69
CA THR A 157 -6.21 -1.10 6.03
C THR A 157 -4.80 -0.56 5.77
N PHE A 158 -4.68 0.52 4.99
CA PHE A 158 -3.40 1.09 4.58
C PHE A 158 -2.62 1.66 5.76
N ARG A 159 -1.30 1.41 5.73
CA ARG A 159 -0.34 1.84 6.74
C ARG A 159 0.87 2.46 6.06
N ASN A 160 1.32 3.59 6.60
CA ASN A 160 2.55 4.21 6.13
C ASN A 160 3.77 3.42 6.60
N SER A 161 4.75 3.25 5.72
CA SER A 161 6.06 2.74 6.10
C SER A 161 6.78 3.72 7.02
N ALA A 162 7.45 3.22 8.06
CA ALA A 162 8.10 4.04 9.08
C ALA A 162 9.63 3.94 9.02
N ILE A 163 10.31 5.02 9.42
CA ILE A 163 11.77 5.01 9.61
C ILE A 163 12.12 4.02 10.73
N GLY A 164 13.08 3.13 10.46
CA GLY A 164 13.50 2.06 11.36
C GLY A 164 12.72 0.75 11.18
N GLN A 165 11.67 0.72 10.36
CA GLN A 165 11.00 -0.53 10.02
C GLN A 165 11.95 -1.42 9.18
N PRO A 166 11.95 -2.76 9.39
CA PRO A 166 12.78 -3.65 8.59
C PRO A 166 12.51 -3.49 7.09
N ILE A 167 13.53 -3.20 6.29
CA ILE A 167 13.39 -2.97 4.84
C ILE A 167 12.70 -4.15 4.14
N ALA A 168 13.00 -5.38 4.54
CA ALA A 168 12.36 -6.56 3.96
C ALA A 168 10.84 -6.63 4.24
N GLU A 169 10.37 -6.00 5.32
CA GLU A 169 8.95 -5.88 5.63
C GLU A 169 8.28 -4.80 4.77
N ILE A 170 8.91 -3.63 4.64
CA ILE A 170 8.47 -2.56 3.74
C ILE A 170 8.34 -3.10 2.31
N VAL A 171 9.40 -3.75 1.81
CA VAL A 171 9.41 -4.32 0.45
C VAL A 171 8.27 -5.31 0.25
N ARG A 172 8.02 -6.18 1.23
CA ARG A 172 6.94 -7.17 1.16
C ARG A 172 5.56 -6.51 1.17
N SER A 173 5.33 -5.57 2.08
CA SER A 173 4.05 -4.87 2.26
C SER A 173 3.72 -4.05 1.01
N ASP A 174 4.65 -3.22 0.55
CA ASP A 174 4.45 -2.35 -0.61
C ASP A 174 4.24 -3.18 -1.89
N ASN A 175 4.99 -4.27 -2.08
CA ASN A 175 4.80 -5.16 -3.23
C ASN A 175 3.46 -5.90 -3.19
N GLN A 176 2.93 -6.18 -2.00
CA GLN A 176 1.65 -6.88 -1.87
C GLN A 176 0.49 -6.06 -2.44
N LEU A 177 0.56 -4.73 -2.38
CA LEU A 177 -0.42 -3.82 -2.99
C LEU A 177 -0.49 -4.01 -4.50
N CYS A 178 0.65 -4.22 -5.17
CA CYS A 178 0.69 -4.50 -6.59
C CYS A 178 0.25 -5.95 -6.89
N LEU A 179 0.70 -6.90 -6.07
CA LEU A 179 0.48 -8.32 -6.27
C LEU A 179 -0.98 -8.78 -6.02
N SER A 180 -1.79 -7.98 -5.33
CA SER A 180 -3.24 -8.23 -5.20
C SER A 180 -3.93 -8.39 -6.56
N CYS A 181 -3.49 -7.62 -7.56
CA CYS A 181 -3.96 -7.70 -8.95
C CYS A 181 -2.94 -8.32 -9.91
N HIS A 182 -1.64 -8.12 -9.69
CA HIS A 182 -0.57 -8.59 -10.57
C HIS A 182 0.05 -9.93 -10.16
N SER A 183 -0.64 -10.74 -9.35
CA SER A 183 -0.15 -12.04 -8.83
C SER A 183 0.47 -12.96 -9.90
N LYS A 184 -0.07 -12.95 -11.12
CA LYS A 184 0.38 -13.76 -12.26
C LYS A 184 1.84 -13.55 -12.64
N ILE A 185 2.46 -12.43 -12.27
CA ILE A 185 3.89 -12.22 -12.54
C ILE A 185 4.77 -13.23 -11.78
N ARG A 186 4.30 -13.75 -10.65
CA ARG A 186 5.04 -14.71 -9.80
C ARG A 186 4.82 -16.16 -10.17
N GLU A 187 3.98 -16.45 -11.16
CA GLU A 187 3.77 -17.81 -11.64
C GLU A 187 5.04 -18.38 -12.30
N PRO A 188 5.33 -19.70 -12.18
CA PRO A 188 6.57 -20.30 -12.67
C PRO A 188 6.86 -20.06 -14.16
N TYR A 189 5.82 -19.96 -15.00
CA TYR A 189 5.93 -19.79 -16.44
C TYR A 189 5.70 -18.33 -16.90
N SER A 190 5.64 -17.39 -15.96
CA SER A 190 5.45 -15.98 -16.31
C SER A 190 6.66 -15.46 -17.09
N THR A 191 6.41 -15.00 -18.31
CA THR A 191 7.43 -14.36 -19.16
C THR A 191 7.69 -12.90 -18.76
N ALA A 192 6.87 -12.35 -17.84
CA ALA A 192 7.11 -11.04 -17.27
C ALA A 192 8.45 -11.03 -16.53
N HIS A 193 9.27 -10.00 -16.76
CA HIS A 193 10.58 -9.83 -16.13
C HIS A 193 11.62 -10.94 -16.43
N LEU A 194 11.52 -11.67 -17.55
CA LEU A 194 12.57 -12.63 -17.96
C LEU A 194 13.95 -12.00 -18.13
N TRP A 195 14.00 -10.70 -18.43
CA TRP A 195 15.23 -9.92 -18.53
C TRP A 195 15.95 -9.76 -17.18
N LEU A 196 15.24 -9.89 -16.06
CA LEU A 196 15.74 -9.61 -14.72
C LEU A 196 16.43 -10.84 -14.12
N PRO A 197 17.76 -10.83 -13.92
CA PRO A 197 18.46 -11.98 -13.36
C PRO A 197 18.00 -12.28 -11.94
N LYS A 198 17.79 -13.55 -11.59
CA LYS A 198 17.34 -13.96 -10.24
C LYS A 198 16.13 -13.13 -9.75
N ARG A 199 15.13 -12.99 -10.62
CA ARG A 199 13.90 -12.21 -10.42
C ARG A 199 13.32 -12.27 -9.00
N ASP A 200 13.20 -13.46 -8.42
CA ASP A 200 12.63 -13.64 -7.08
C ASP A 200 13.44 -12.97 -5.98
N LYS A 201 14.78 -12.94 -6.12
CA LYS A 201 15.66 -12.24 -5.17
C LYS A 201 15.51 -10.73 -5.29
N HIS A 202 15.32 -10.22 -6.51
CA HIS A 202 15.05 -8.79 -6.70
C HIS A 202 13.75 -8.39 -6.04
N TRP A 203 12.65 -9.14 -6.24
CA TRP A 203 11.38 -8.84 -5.58
C TRP A 203 11.38 -8.93 -4.06
N GLN A 204 12.32 -9.68 -3.49
CA GLN A 204 12.52 -9.72 -2.04
C GLN A 204 13.36 -8.55 -1.51
N ALA A 205 14.13 -7.90 -2.38
CA ALA A 205 15.10 -6.87 -2.01
C ALA A 205 14.67 -5.45 -2.39
N VAL A 206 13.84 -5.28 -3.42
CA VAL A 206 13.37 -3.98 -3.90
C VAL A 206 11.86 -4.00 -4.16
N ARG A 207 11.23 -2.83 -4.07
CA ARG A 207 9.81 -2.72 -4.41
C ARG A 207 9.59 -2.68 -5.92
N CYS A 208 8.39 -3.03 -6.36
CA CYS A 208 7.94 -2.82 -7.74
C CYS A 208 8.10 -1.35 -8.15
N LEU A 209 7.81 -0.44 -7.21
CA LEU A 209 7.90 1.00 -7.41
C LEU A 209 9.32 1.48 -7.78
N GLU A 210 10.36 0.74 -7.43
CA GLU A 210 11.73 1.14 -7.75
C GLU A 210 12.00 1.07 -9.26
N CYS A 211 11.30 0.20 -9.98
CA CYS A 211 11.42 0.10 -11.44
C CYS A 211 10.23 0.73 -12.18
N HIS A 212 9.03 0.66 -11.59
CA HIS A 212 7.78 1.07 -12.23
C HIS A 212 7.39 2.53 -12.00
N THR A 213 8.32 3.36 -11.52
CA THR A 213 8.12 4.81 -11.38
C THR A 213 9.29 5.55 -12.02
N PRO A 214 9.09 6.77 -12.54
CA PRO A 214 10.18 7.56 -13.09
C PRO A 214 11.25 7.84 -12.03
N LEU A 215 12.49 8.05 -12.47
CA LEU A 215 13.56 8.54 -11.59
C LEU A 215 13.19 9.92 -11.04
N THR A 216 13.38 10.10 -9.74
CA THR A 216 13.16 11.33 -8.99
C THR A 216 14.50 11.77 -8.43
N ASP A 217 14.62 13.06 -8.14
CA ASP A 217 15.84 13.62 -7.58
C ASP A 217 16.14 13.03 -6.19
N LEU A 218 17.40 13.11 -5.77
CA LEU A 218 17.83 12.56 -4.50
C LEU A 218 17.08 13.22 -3.33
N GLY A 219 16.59 12.39 -2.40
CA GLY A 219 15.79 12.83 -1.26
C GLY A 219 14.34 13.17 -1.59
N GLN A 220 13.94 13.07 -2.86
CA GLN A 220 12.54 13.20 -3.23
C GLN A 220 11.79 11.88 -3.05
N PRO A 221 10.50 11.96 -2.72
CA PRO A 221 9.64 10.80 -2.65
C PRO A 221 9.59 9.98 -3.95
N VAL A 222 9.08 8.76 -3.82
CA VAL A 222 8.66 7.96 -4.98
C VAL A 222 7.47 8.64 -5.67
N SER A 223 7.55 8.76 -7.00
CA SER A 223 6.48 9.32 -7.82
C SER A 223 5.27 8.38 -7.90
N HIS A 224 4.07 8.94 -7.88
CA HIS A 224 2.82 8.21 -8.11
C HIS A 224 2.49 8.03 -9.60
N GLN A 225 3.39 8.43 -10.49
CA GLN A 225 3.29 8.16 -11.93
C GLN A 225 3.77 6.72 -12.22
N LEU A 226 2.87 5.75 -12.05
CA LEU A 226 3.18 4.35 -12.36
C LEU A 226 3.31 4.17 -13.88
N LEU A 227 4.44 3.62 -14.30
CA LEU A 227 4.79 3.42 -15.71
C LEU A 227 4.32 2.06 -16.21
N ALA A 228 4.01 1.96 -17.50
CA ALA A 228 3.79 0.67 -18.14
C ALA A 228 5.08 -0.16 -18.11
N GLY A 229 4.96 -1.49 -18.15
CA GLY A 229 6.11 -2.38 -18.07
C GLY A 229 7.21 -2.04 -19.09
N LYS A 230 6.84 -1.72 -20.33
CA LYS A 230 7.78 -1.34 -21.41
C LYS A 230 8.52 -0.01 -21.18
N ASP A 231 7.97 0.88 -20.35
CA ASP A 231 8.49 2.22 -20.07
C ASP A 231 9.20 2.27 -18.71
N SER A 232 9.22 1.14 -17.99
CA SER A 232 9.83 1.01 -16.66
C SER A 232 11.36 0.97 -16.73
N ASN A 233 12.04 1.07 -15.60
CA ASN A 233 13.50 1.02 -15.59
C ASN A 233 14.03 -0.42 -15.82
N PHE A 234 14.75 -0.61 -16.93
CA PHE A 234 15.49 -1.83 -17.26
C PHE A 234 17.01 -1.67 -17.10
N ASP A 235 17.48 -0.45 -16.82
CA ASP A 235 18.91 -0.17 -16.74
C ASP A 235 19.46 -0.59 -15.38
N CYS A 236 20.25 -1.67 -15.40
CA CYS A 236 20.93 -2.22 -14.24
C CYS A 236 21.83 -1.18 -13.54
N VAL A 237 22.40 -0.21 -14.28
CA VAL A 237 23.31 0.81 -13.73
C VAL A 237 22.61 1.74 -12.74
N ASN A 238 21.31 1.96 -12.88
CA ASN A 238 20.54 2.79 -11.93
C ASN A 238 20.44 2.17 -10.52
N CYS A 239 20.74 0.86 -10.40
CA CYS A 239 20.80 0.12 -9.13
C CYS A 239 22.22 -0.38 -8.78
N HIS A 240 23.04 -0.73 -9.77
CA HIS A 240 24.32 -1.42 -9.60
C HIS A 240 25.54 -0.55 -9.93
N SER A 241 25.40 0.78 -9.84
CA SER A 241 26.53 1.72 -9.93
C SER A 241 26.93 2.26 -8.55
N GLN A 242 27.92 3.16 -8.51
CA GLN A 242 28.30 3.85 -7.27
C GLN A 242 27.21 4.84 -6.81
N GLU A 243 26.44 5.42 -7.74
CA GLU A 243 25.32 6.32 -7.45
C GLU A 243 23.98 5.58 -7.64
N GLN A 244 23.62 4.75 -6.66
CA GLN A 244 22.43 3.89 -6.71
C GLN A 244 21.13 4.68 -6.45
N ARG A 245 20.75 5.58 -7.37
CA ARG A 245 19.59 6.49 -7.21
C ARG A 245 18.30 5.77 -6.83
N LEU A 246 18.07 4.58 -7.39
CA LEU A 246 16.86 3.79 -7.10
C LEU A 246 16.87 3.16 -5.71
N LEU A 247 18.02 2.67 -5.23
CA LEU A 247 18.12 2.05 -3.91
C LEU A 247 18.06 3.08 -2.77
N GLN A 248 18.45 4.33 -3.04
CA GLN A 248 18.37 5.40 -2.03
C GLN A 248 16.94 5.68 -1.56
N ARG A 249 15.93 5.42 -2.41
CA ARG A 249 14.50 5.53 -2.07
C ARG A 249 14.05 4.58 -0.97
N LEU A 250 14.71 3.42 -0.85
CA LEU A 250 14.47 2.49 0.25
C LEU A 250 15.30 2.84 1.48
N TYR A 251 16.51 3.38 1.28
CA TYR A 251 17.40 3.74 2.38
C TYR A 251 16.89 4.88 3.25
N GLN A 252 15.98 5.71 2.75
CA GLN A 252 15.32 6.74 3.57
C GLN A 252 14.59 6.17 4.80
N TYR A 253 14.23 4.88 4.78
CA TYR A 253 13.58 4.20 5.90
C TYR A 253 14.58 3.59 6.90
N ARG A 254 15.89 3.70 6.68
CA ARG A 254 16.88 3.25 7.67
C ARG A 254 16.95 4.25 8.82
N SER A 255 17.04 3.75 10.04
CA SER A 255 17.22 4.63 11.19
C SER A 255 18.61 5.27 11.20
N ALA A 256 18.74 6.48 11.76
CA ALA A 256 20.05 7.10 11.99
C ALA A 256 20.96 6.19 12.81
N THR A 257 20.39 5.45 13.77
CA THR A 257 21.08 4.48 14.61
C THR A 257 21.59 3.27 13.79
N ASP A 258 20.91 2.82 12.74
CA ASP A 258 21.44 1.78 11.83
C ASP A 258 22.59 2.31 10.97
N LEU A 259 22.52 3.59 10.58
CA LEU A 259 23.58 4.30 9.85
C LEU A 259 24.79 4.62 10.75
N GLU A 260 24.60 4.69 12.07
CA GLU A 260 25.62 5.04 13.07
C GLU A 260 26.23 3.80 13.74
N ASN A 261 25.44 2.76 14.03
CA ASN A 261 25.91 1.42 14.44
C ASN A 261 26.69 0.71 13.31
N SER A 262 26.60 1.23 12.09
CA SER A 262 27.58 1.00 11.02
C SER A 262 28.78 1.96 11.11
N GLY A 263 29.27 2.20 12.34
CA GLY A 263 30.51 2.93 12.62
C GLY A 263 31.72 2.28 11.92
N TRP A 264 32.82 3.03 11.81
CA TRP A 264 33.99 2.69 10.97
C TRP A 264 34.48 1.23 11.07
N LEU A 265 34.40 0.59 12.25
CA LEU A 265 34.75 -0.82 12.45
C LEU A 265 33.70 -1.81 11.90
N SER A 266 32.40 -1.49 12.06
CA SER A 266 31.29 -2.28 11.51
C SER A 266 31.16 -2.13 9.99
N LYS A 267 31.51 -0.96 9.42
CA LYS A 267 31.66 -0.78 7.95
C LYS A 267 32.72 -1.70 7.34
N ALA A 268 33.74 -2.09 8.12
CA ALA A 268 34.79 -2.99 7.67
C ALA A 268 34.43 -4.50 7.84
N ILE A 269 33.56 -4.85 8.79
CA ILE A 269 33.30 -6.25 9.19
C ILE A 269 31.86 -6.71 8.87
N LEU A 270 30.87 -5.84 8.97
CA LEU A 270 29.43 -6.13 8.85
C LEU A 270 28.79 -5.21 7.81
N ASN A 271 29.22 -5.36 6.56
CA ASN A 271 28.75 -4.51 5.47
C ASN A 271 27.42 -5.02 4.91
N GLN A 272 26.29 -4.65 5.53
CA GLN A 272 24.97 -4.75 4.89
C GLN A 272 24.77 -3.72 3.77
N SER A 273 25.75 -2.84 3.50
CA SER A 273 25.88 -2.22 2.17
C SER A 273 26.66 -3.16 1.25
N TYR A 274 25.94 -4.15 0.76
CA TYR A 274 26.34 -4.93 -0.41
C TYR A 274 26.44 -3.96 -1.61
N VAL A 275 27.65 -3.46 -1.90
CA VAL A 275 27.96 -2.84 -3.19
C VAL A 275 28.08 -3.98 -4.20
N VAL A 276 26.95 -4.30 -4.85
CA VAL A 276 26.89 -5.34 -5.88
C VAL A 276 27.73 -4.86 -7.07
N GLY A 277 28.88 -5.50 -7.29
CA GLY A 277 29.82 -5.12 -8.36
C GLY A 277 31.29 -5.26 -7.96
N MET A 278 31.59 -5.27 -6.65
CA MET A 278 32.85 -5.82 -6.16
C MET A 278 32.61 -7.25 -5.71
N SER A 279 33.32 -8.21 -6.31
CA SER A 279 33.64 -9.48 -5.65
C SER A 279 34.60 -9.20 -4.48
N ARG A 280 34.14 -8.45 -3.47
CA ARG A 280 34.90 -8.27 -2.23
C ARG A 280 34.80 -9.57 -1.45
N SER A 281 35.76 -10.45 -1.69
CA SER A 281 36.04 -11.57 -0.81
C SER A 281 36.63 -11.00 0.47
N PRO A 282 36.02 -11.24 1.65
CA PRO A 282 36.56 -10.79 2.93
C PRO A 282 38.02 -11.23 3.14
N LEU A 283 38.38 -12.37 2.55
CA LEU A 283 39.74 -12.88 2.51
C LEU A 283 40.68 -11.99 1.69
N LEU A 284 40.26 -11.55 0.50
CA LEU A 284 41.08 -10.68 -0.35
C LEU A 284 41.25 -9.28 0.26
N ASP A 285 40.22 -8.75 0.93
CA ASP A 285 40.33 -7.49 1.66
C ASP A 285 41.29 -7.60 2.85
N ALA A 286 41.19 -8.67 3.64
CA ALA A 286 42.11 -8.95 4.74
C ALA A 286 43.56 -9.12 4.25
N LEU A 287 43.76 -9.83 3.13
CA LEU A 287 45.06 -9.98 2.50
C LEU A 287 45.59 -8.63 1.98
N GLY A 288 44.75 -7.82 1.33
CA GLY A 288 45.14 -6.50 0.83
C GLY A 288 45.58 -5.55 1.95
N LEU A 289 44.83 -5.49 3.05
CA LEU A 289 45.20 -4.74 4.24
C LEU A 289 46.49 -5.29 4.89
N GLY A 290 46.66 -6.61 4.90
CA GLY A 290 47.89 -7.25 5.34
C GLY A 290 49.11 -6.82 4.52
N VAL A 291 48.98 -6.78 3.19
CA VAL A 291 50.05 -6.32 2.29
C VAL A 291 50.36 -4.84 2.54
N MET A 292 49.36 -3.97 2.63
CA MET A 292 49.56 -2.54 2.91
C MET A 292 50.26 -2.32 4.26
N GLY A 293 49.83 -3.04 5.30
CA GLY A 293 50.47 -2.99 6.63
C GLY A 293 51.93 -3.45 6.58
N LEU A 294 52.22 -4.53 5.85
CA LEU A 294 53.57 -5.05 5.69
C LEU A 294 54.47 -4.08 4.91
N THR A 295 53.95 -3.45 3.85
CA THR A 295 54.67 -2.40 3.13
C THR A 295 55.00 -1.22 4.04
N LEU A 296 54.05 -0.78 4.87
CA LEU A 296 54.28 0.31 5.83
C LEU A 296 55.37 -0.06 6.85
N CYS A 297 55.34 -1.28 7.40
CA CYS A 297 56.36 -1.77 8.31
C CYS A 297 57.75 -1.80 7.67
N VAL A 298 57.86 -2.23 6.40
CA VAL A 298 59.13 -2.23 5.65
C VAL A 298 59.66 -0.81 5.45
N LEU A 299 58.79 0.14 5.09
CA LEU A 299 59.17 1.55 4.92
C LEU A 299 59.64 2.16 6.24
N ILE A 300 58.95 1.88 7.35
CA ILE A 300 59.34 2.33 8.70
C ILE A 300 60.69 1.72 9.09
N ALA A 301 60.88 0.42 8.92
CA ALA A 301 62.14 -0.26 9.24
C ALA A 301 63.31 0.28 8.40
N HIS A 302 63.07 0.52 7.10
CA HIS A 302 64.06 1.12 6.21
C HIS A 302 64.42 2.55 6.64
N GLY A 303 63.41 3.39 6.91
CA GLY A 303 63.60 4.75 7.40
C GLY A 303 64.35 4.80 8.73
N TRP A 304 64.01 3.91 9.66
CA TRP A 304 64.70 3.76 10.94
C TRP A 304 66.15 3.33 10.77
N GLY A 305 66.42 2.37 9.88
CA GLY A 305 67.78 1.94 9.54
C GLY A 305 68.63 3.10 9.01
N ARG A 306 68.08 3.90 8.09
CA ARG A 306 68.72 5.11 7.55
C ARG A 306 69.00 6.14 8.64
N TYR A 307 68.02 6.42 9.50
CA TYR A 307 68.18 7.34 10.62
C TYR A 307 69.31 6.90 11.57
N ARG A 308 69.37 5.60 11.90
CA ARG A 308 70.39 5.07 12.80
C ARG A 308 71.80 5.10 12.20
N ALA A 309 71.93 4.83 10.90
CA ALA A 309 73.20 4.96 10.18
C ALA A 309 73.68 6.43 10.13
N TYR A 310 72.79 7.37 9.83
CA TYR A 310 73.08 8.80 9.87
C TYR A 310 73.56 9.27 11.25
N ARG A 311 72.90 8.82 12.33
CA ARG A 311 73.32 9.14 13.71
C ARG A 311 74.74 8.64 14.04
N ARG A 312 75.08 7.41 13.64
CA ARG A 312 76.43 6.85 13.85
C ARG A 312 77.50 7.65 13.09
N PHE A 313 77.22 8.02 11.85
CA PHE A 313 78.15 8.83 11.05
C PHE A 313 78.35 10.22 11.67
N ARG A 314 77.28 10.84 12.18
CA ARG A 314 77.38 12.15 12.85
C ARG A 314 78.15 12.11 14.18
N GLN A 315 78.05 11.02 14.94
CA GLN A 315 78.84 10.84 16.17
C GLN A 315 80.33 10.72 15.85
N HIS A 316 80.71 9.96 14.83
CA HIS A 316 82.11 9.86 14.40
C HIS A 316 82.71 11.20 13.94
N GLN A 317 81.92 12.09 13.33
CA GLN A 317 82.38 13.43 12.95
C GLN A 317 82.51 14.41 14.12
N LEU A 318 81.85 14.16 15.25
CA LEU A 318 81.94 15.01 16.45
C LEU A 318 83.07 14.57 17.39
N GLU A 319 83.62 13.37 17.19
CA GLU A 319 84.74 12.80 17.94
C GLU A 319 86.11 13.02 17.26
N GLN A 320 86.13 13.62 16.06
CA GLN A 320 87.32 14.11 15.35
C GLN A 320 87.43 15.63 15.47
#